data_AF-A0A0U0SN70-F1
#
_entry.id   AF-A0A0U0SN70-F1
#
_cell.length_a   1.000
_cell.length_b   1.000
_cell.length_c   1.000
_cell.angle_alpha   90.00
_cell.angle_beta   90.00
_cell.angle_gamma   90.00
#
_symmetry.space_group_name_H-M   'P 1'
#
loop_
_entity.id
_entity.type
_entity.pdbx_description
1 polymer ?
#
loop_
_entity_poly.entity_id
_entity_poly.type
_entity_poly.pdbx_seq_one_letter_code
_entity_poly.pdbx_strand_id
1 'polypeptide(L)'
;MGNAGGVNTGFGNSGSLNTGMGNAGGVNTGFGNGGAINLGFGNSGQLNAGSFNAGSINTGNFNSGQGNTGDFNAGVRNTGWSNSGLTNTGAFNAGSLNTGFGAVGTGSGPNSGFGNAGTNNSGFFNTGVGSSGFQNGGSNNSGLQNAVGTVIAAGFGNTGAQTVGIANSGVLNSGFFNSGVHNSGGFNSENQRSGFGN
;
A
#
# COMPACT_ATOMS: atom_id res chain seq x y z
N MET A 1 2.34 -20.65 -43.33
CA MET A 1 2.39 -19.36 -42.61
C MET A 1 3.86 -19.06 -42.33
N GLY A 2 4.40 -17.98 -42.88
CA GLY A 2 5.81 -17.59 -42.74
C GLY A 2 5.98 -16.36 -41.85
N ASN A 3 7.22 -16.08 -41.47
CA ASN A 3 7.58 -14.81 -40.85
C ASN A 3 7.80 -13.75 -41.94
N ALA A 4 7.48 -12.49 -41.64
CA ALA A 4 7.74 -11.33 -42.49
C ALA A 4 8.75 -10.39 -41.80
N GLY A 5 9.74 -9.89 -42.53
CA GLY A 5 10.80 -9.04 -41.98
C GLY A 5 12.08 -9.78 -41.62
N GLY A 6 12.82 -9.30 -40.62
CA GLY A 6 14.14 -9.77 -40.23
C GLY A 6 14.18 -11.16 -39.56
N VAL A 7 15.24 -11.42 -38.80
CA VAL A 7 15.47 -12.73 -38.15
C VAL A 7 14.38 -13.03 -37.14
N ASN A 8 13.46 -13.94 -37.46
CA ASN A 8 12.37 -14.36 -36.57
C ASN A 8 12.34 -15.88 -36.46
N THR A 9 12.05 -16.39 -35.26
CA THR A 9 11.95 -17.82 -34.96
C THR A 9 10.50 -18.17 -34.62
N GLY A 10 9.94 -19.19 -35.28
CA GLY A 10 8.54 -19.62 -35.12
C GLY A 10 7.66 -19.20 -36.30
N PHE A 11 6.38 -18.86 -36.05
CA PHE A 11 5.36 -18.71 -37.10
C PHE A 11 4.60 -17.38 -37.05
N GLY A 12 4.36 -16.78 -38.23
CA GLY A 12 3.47 -15.63 -38.37
C GLY A 12 3.98 -14.36 -37.67
N ASN A 13 5.29 -14.25 -37.42
CA ASN A 13 5.87 -13.04 -36.86
C ASN A 13 6.10 -11.98 -37.94
N SER A 14 5.91 -10.70 -37.62
CA SER A 14 6.20 -9.56 -38.49
C SER A 14 7.18 -8.61 -37.80
N GLY A 15 8.21 -8.14 -38.52
CA GLY A 15 9.27 -7.29 -37.98
C GLY A 15 10.57 -8.06 -37.75
N SER A 16 11.27 -7.88 -36.63
CA SER A 16 12.61 -8.47 -36.41
C SER A 16 12.84 -9.01 -34.99
N LEU A 17 13.69 -10.03 -34.89
CA LEU A 17 14.15 -10.64 -33.62
C LEU A 17 13.02 -11.20 -32.75
N ASN A 18 11.89 -11.58 -33.35
CA ASN A 18 10.78 -12.18 -32.60
C ASN A 18 10.95 -13.70 -32.47
N THR A 19 10.59 -14.25 -31.32
CA THR A 19 10.56 -15.68 -31.04
C THR A 19 9.17 -16.11 -30.59
N GLY A 20 8.56 -17.09 -31.26
CA GLY A 20 7.23 -17.62 -30.92
C GLY A 20 6.23 -17.45 -32.06
N MET A 21 4.98 -17.08 -31.76
CA MET A 21 3.93 -16.99 -32.77
C MET A 21 3.20 -15.64 -32.81
N GLY A 22 2.95 -15.13 -34.02
CA GLY A 22 2.06 -14.00 -34.23
C GLY A 22 2.54 -12.67 -33.62
N ASN A 23 3.83 -12.50 -33.36
CA ASN A 23 4.34 -11.25 -32.81
C ASN A 23 4.57 -10.21 -33.91
N ALA A 24 4.26 -8.94 -33.64
CA ALA A 24 4.48 -7.82 -34.54
C ALA A 24 5.42 -6.78 -33.90
N GLY A 25 6.45 -6.35 -34.64
CA GLY A 25 7.45 -5.40 -34.19
C GLY A 25 8.80 -6.06 -33.89
N GLY A 26 9.42 -5.77 -32.74
CA GLY A 26 10.83 -6.07 -32.49
C GLY A 26 11.14 -6.81 -31.19
N VAL A 27 11.98 -7.84 -31.21
CA VAL A 27 12.56 -8.44 -29.99
C VAL A 27 11.50 -9.01 -29.03
N ASN A 28 10.34 -9.45 -29.54
CA ASN A 28 9.30 -10.03 -28.69
C ASN A 28 9.49 -11.55 -28.54
N THR A 29 9.21 -12.08 -27.35
CA THR A 29 9.23 -13.52 -27.08
C THR A 29 7.87 -13.97 -26.54
N GLY A 30 7.26 -14.96 -27.19
CA GLY A 30 5.96 -15.53 -26.82
C GLY A 30 4.93 -15.40 -27.94
N PHE A 31 3.70 -14.99 -27.61
CA PHE A 31 2.56 -15.10 -28.51
C PHE A 31 1.78 -13.80 -28.65
N GLY A 32 1.55 -13.37 -29.88
CA GLY A 32 0.61 -12.27 -30.17
C GLY A 32 1.03 -10.92 -29.60
N ASN A 33 2.32 -10.69 -29.35
CA ASN A 33 2.78 -9.40 -28.82
C ASN A 33 2.94 -8.36 -29.94
N GLY A 34 2.51 -7.14 -29.71
CA GLY A 34 2.69 -5.98 -30.59
C GLY A 34 3.64 -4.94 -29.99
N GLY A 35 4.53 -4.39 -30.80
CA GLY A 35 5.52 -3.40 -30.36
C GLY A 35 6.89 -4.03 -30.13
N ALA A 36 7.58 -3.69 -29.03
CA ALA A 36 8.98 -4.10 -28.86
C ALA A 36 9.37 -4.63 -27.47
N ILE A 37 10.23 -5.64 -27.44
CA ILE A 37 10.84 -6.15 -26.20
C ILE A 37 9.78 -6.64 -25.20
N ASN A 38 8.71 -7.26 -25.69
CA ASN A 38 7.69 -7.86 -24.83
C ASN A 38 7.95 -9.36 -24.62
N LEU A 39 7.70 -9.85 -23.42
CA LEU A 39 7.80 -11.25 -23.03
C LEU A 39 6.44 -11.76 -22.54
N GLY A 40 5.93 -12.83 -23.16
CA GLY A 40 4.69 -13.49 -22.78
C GLY A 40 3.61 -13.38 -23.86
N PHE A 41 2.39 -13.00 -23.49
CA PHE A 41 1.20 -13.19 -24.32
C PHE A 41 0.41 -11.90 -24.52
N GLY A 42 0.12 -11.52 -25.77
CA GLY A 42 -0.85 -10.48 -26.08
C GLY A 42 -0.48 -9.09 -25.54
N ASN A 43 0.80 -8.81 -25.28
CA ASN A 43 1.23 -7.49 -24.81
C ASN A 43 1.29 -6.50 -25.98
N SER A 44 0.96 -5.24 -25.74
CA SER A 44 1.06 -4.14 -26.70
C SER A 44 1.91 -3.00 -26.13
N GLY A 45 2.85 -2.50 -26.93
CA GLY A 45 3.77 -1.43 -26.53
C GLY A 45 5.17 -1.96 -26.30
N GLN A 46 5.84 -1.58 -25.21
CA GLN A 46 7.27 -1.85 -25.02
C GLN A 46 7.65 -2.38 -23.65
N LEU A 47 8.61 -3.31 -23.59
CA LEU A 47 9.21 -3.75 -22.32
C LEU A 47 8.19 -4.34 -21.32
N ASN A 48 7.12 -4.97 -21.81
CA ASN A 48 6.15 -5.62 -20.92
C ASN A 48 6.48 -7.10 -20.73
N ALA A 49 6.30 -7.60 -19.51
CA ALA A 49 6.48 -9.01 -19.16
C ALA A 49 5.19 -9.57 -18.53
N GLY A 50 4.70 -10.70 -19.06
CA GLY A 50 3.46 -11.34 -18.62
C GLY A 50 2.40 -11.32 -19.72
N SER A 51 1.14 -11.05 -19.38
CA SER A 51 0.03 -11.20 -20.33
C SER A 51 -0.87 -9.97 -20.42
N PHE A 52 -1.28 -9.64 -21.65
CA PHE A 52 -2.29 -8.62 -21.93
C PHE A 52 -1.97 -7.23 -21.35
N ASN A 53 -0.68 -6.88 -21.23
CA ASN A 53 -0.30 -5.55 -20.80
C ASN A 53 -0.28 -4.58 -21.98
N ALA A 54 -0.74 -3.35 -21.77
CA ALA A 54 -0.70 -2.27 -22.75
C ALA A 54 0.14 -1.09 -22.22
N GLY A 55 1.06 -0.58 -23.03
CA GLY A 55 1.93 0.55 -22.67
C GLY A 55 3.38 0.12 -22.46
N SER A 56 4.04 0.55 -21.38
CA SER A 56 5.45 0.24 -21.18
C SER A 56 5.82 -0.28 -19.80
N ILE A 57 6.85 -1.12 -19.74
CA ILE A 57 7.55 -1.49 -18.49
C ILE A 57 6.59 -2.13 -17.47
N ASN A 58 5.53 -2.79 -17.92
CA ASN A 58 4.59 -3.45 -17.02
C ASN A 58 5.02 -4.91 -16.79
N THR A 59 4.91 -5.38 -15.53
CA THR A 59 5.17 -6.77 -15.16
C THR A 59 3.94 -7.37 -14.50
N GLY A 60 3.49 -8.54 -14.96
CA GLY A 60 2.28 -9.21 -14.50
C GLY A 60 1.21 -9.23 -15.59
N ASN A 61 -0.07 -9.11 -15.24
CA ASN A 61 -1.15 -9.28 -16.22
C ASN A 61 -2.15 -8.12 -16.27
N PHE A 62 -2.68 -7.85 -17.46
CA PHE A 62 -3.77 -6.90 -17.67
C PHE A 62 -3.46 -5.48 -17.16
N ASN A 63 -2.19 -5.06 -17.15
CA ASN A 63 -1.84 -3.70 -16.77
C ASN A 63 -1.92 -2.77 -17.98
N SER A 64 -2.38 -1.54 -17.76
CA SER A 64 -2.38 -0.48 -18.76
C SER A 64 -1.59 0.74 -18.27
N GLY A 65 -0.74 1.30 -19.13
CA GLY A 65 0.10 2.46 -18.81
C GLY A 65 1.57 2.09 -18.62
N GLN A 66 2.21 2.62 -17.57
CA GLN A 66 3.67 2.71 -17.48
C GLN A 66 4.20 2.19 -16.14
N GLY A 67 5.07 1.17 -16.16
CA GLY A 67 5.83 0.77 -14.97
C GLY A 67 5.01 0.09 -13.88
N ASN A 68 3.85 -0.50 -14.21
CA ASN A 68 3.03 -1.17 -13.21
C ASN A 68 3.53 -2.60 -12.93
N THR A 69 3.41 -3.06 -11.69
CA THR A 69 3.76 -4.43 -11.27
C THR A 69 2.59 -5.10 -10.57
N GLY A 70 2.28 -6.35 -10.94
CA GLY A 70 1.11 -7.08 -10.44
C GLY A 70 0.02 -7.15 -11.50
N ASP A 71 -1.25 -7.13 -11.10
CA ASP A 71 -2.35 -7.43 -12.01
C ASP A 71 -3.42 -6.32 -12.06
N PHE A 72 -3.99 -6.10 -13.24
CA PHE A 72 -5.13 -5.20 -13.47
C PHE A 72 -4.88 -3.73 -13.07
N ASN A 73 -3.63 -3.27 -13.06
CA ASN A 73 -3.34 -1.88 -12.72
C ASN A 73 -3.43 -0.95 -13.93
N ALA A 74 -3.99 0.23 -13.74
CA ALA A 74 -4.10 1.27 -14.76
C ALA A 74 -3.37 2.55 -14.35
N GLY A 75 -2.55 3.13 -15.23
CA GLY A 75 -1.81 4.36 -14.97
C GLY A 75 -0.32 4.13 -14.81
N VAL A 76 0.32 4.75 -13.82
CA VAL A 76 1.79 4.83 -13.73
C VAL A 76 2.29 4.33 -12.38
N ARG A 77 3.25 3.40 -12.40
CA ARG A 77 4.01 2.91 -11.23
C ARG A 77 3.13 2.35 -10.10
N ASN A 78 2.04 1.68 -10.44
CA ASN A 78 1.23 1.01 -9.43
C ASN A 78 1.77 -0.40 -9.16
N THR A 79 1.74 -0.83 -7.91
CA THR A 79 2.14 -2.17 -7.47
C THR A 79 1.00 -2.88 -6.75
N GLY A 80 0.65 -4.09 -7.18
CA GLY A 80 -0.39 -4.92 -6.54
C GLY A 80 -1.57 -5.19 -7.47
N TRP A 81 -2.80 -5.08 -6.97
CA TRP A 81 -3.99 -5.54 -7.68
C TRP A 81 -5.03 -4.44 -7.90
N SER A 82 -5.43 -4.21 -9.15
CA SER A 82 -6.56 -3.33 -9.49
C SER A 82 -6.41 -1.89 -8.98
N ASN A 83 -5.21 -1.32 -9.04
CA ASN A 83 -4.98 0.09 -8.71
C ASN A 83 -5.11 0.98 -9.94
N SER A 84 -5.59 2.21 -9.77
CA SER A 84 -5.72 3.21 -10.82
C SER A 84 -5.06 4.53 -10.43
N GLY A 85 -4.33 5.15 -11.35
CA GLY A 85 -3.66 6.44 -11.16
C GLY A 85 -2.15 6.33 -11.00
N LEU A 86 -1.54 7.02 -10.04
CA LEU A 86 -0.09 7.24 -9.95
C LEU A 86 0.52 6.73 -8.64
N THR A 87 1.47 5.81 -8.72
CA THR A 87 2.31 5.39 -7.56
C THR A 87 1.49 4.85 -6.40
N ASN A 88 0.56 3.93 -6.67
CA ASN A 88 -0.21 3.26 -5.61
C ASN A 88 0.35 1.86 -5.32
N THR A 89 0.38 1.44 -4.05
CA THR A 89 0.78 0.08 -3.65
C THR A 89 -0.29 -0.61 -2.82
N GLY A 90 -0.74 -1.79 -3.23
CA GLY A 90 -1.75 -2.58 -2.52
C GLY A 90 -2.88 -2.96 -3.46
N ALA A 91 -4.14 -2.81 -3.05
CA ALA A 91 -5.25 -3.15 -3.92
C ALA A 91 -6.42 -2.16 -3.91
N PHE A 92 -7.09 -2.06 -5.06
CA PHE A 92 -8.30 -1.25 -5.24
C PHE A 92 -8.12 0.23 -4.90
N ASN A 93 -6.91 0.76 -5.08
CA ASN A 93 -6.65 2.19 -4.85
C ASN A 93 -6.93 3.01 -6.11
N ALA A 94 -7.40 4.25 -5.94
CA ALA A 94 -7.65 5.20 -7.03
C ALA A 94 -7.05 6.57 -6.72
N GLY A 95 -6.31 7.15 -7.66
CA GLY A 95 -5.63 8.45 -7.47
C GLY A 95 -4.13 8.27 -7.32
N SER A 96 -3.50 8.96 -6.37
CA SER A 96 -2.04 9.03 -6.29
C SER A 96 -1.48 8.77 -4.90
N LEU A 97 -0.29 8.15 -4.83
CA LEU A 97 0.47 7.94 -3.58
C LEU A 97 -0.29 7.15 -2.51
N ASN A 98 -1.25 6.31 -2.91
CA ASN A 98 -2.02 5.51 -1.97
C ASN A 98 -1.30 4.21 -1.66
N THR A 99 -1.44 3.76 -0.42
CA THR A 99 -0.87 2.49 0.04
C THR A 99 -1.92 1.76 0.88
N GLY A 100 -2.00 0.43 0.75
CA GLY A 100 -3.02 -0.40 1.40
C GLY A 100 -4.21 -0.73 0.50
N PHE A 101 -5.40 -0.77 1.07
CA PHE A 101 -6.61 -1.23 0.40
C PHE A 101 -7.69 -0.15 0.32
N GLY A 102 -8.20 0.10 -0.89
CA GLY A 102 -9.42 0.90 -1.10
C GLY A 102 -9.27 2.41 -0.90
N ALA A 103 -8.06 2.96 -0.97
CA ALA A 103 -7.84 4.39 -0.80
C ALA A 103 -8.15 5.17 -2.09
N VAL A 104 -8.76 6.35 -1.94
CA VAL A 104 -9.17 7.22 -3.05
C VAL A 104 -8.60 8.63 -2.87
N GLY A 105 -8.10 9.23 -3.95
CA GLY A 105 -7.56 10.59 -3.96
C GLY A 105 -6.03 10.61 -3.88
N THR A 106 -5.47 11.67 -3.32
CA THR A 106 -4.03 11.79 -3.08
C THR A 106 -3.71 11.36 -1.65
N GLY A 107 -3.03 10.23 -1.48
CA GLY A 107 -2.61 9.74 -0.18
C GLY A 107 -1.72 10.77 0.54
N SER A 108 -2.01 11.04 1.81
CA SER A 108 -1.21 11.97 2.62
C SER A 108 0.19 11.42 2.96
N GLY A 109 0.44 10.14 2.68
CA GLY A 109 1.69 9.45 3.00
C GLY A 109 1.50 7.93 3.02
N PRO A 110 2.55 7.16 3.36
CA PRO A 110 2.48 5.70 3.36
C PRO A 110 1.57 5.20 4.48
N ASN A 111 0.45 4.57 4.18
CA ASN A 111 -0.36 3.81 5.12
C ASN A 111 -0.37 2.33 4.71
N SER A 112 -0.40 1.41 5.65
CA SER A 112 -0.55 -0.03 5.37
C SER A 112 -1.78 -0.60 6.07
N GLY A 113 -2.45 -1.54 5.41
CA GLY A 113 -3.72 -2.11 5.88
C GLY A 113 -4.94 -1.38 5.30
N PHE A 114 -6.00 -1.22 6.09
CA PHE A 114 -7.32 -0.83 5.60
C PHE A 114 -7.91 0.37 6.36
N GLY A 115 -8.47 1.34 5.63
CA GLY A 115 -9.27 2.41 6.22
C GLY A 115 -8.50 3.41 7.10
N ASN A 116 -7.16 3.45 7.02
CA ASN A 116 -6.38 4.43 7.78
C ASN A 116 -6.48 5.83 7.13
N ALA A 117 -6.63 6.86 7.96
CA ALA A 117 -6.63 8.26 7.54
C ALA A 117 -5.43 9.01 8.14
N GLY A 118 -4.76 9.83 7.33
CA GLY A 118 -3.51 10.50 7.72
C GLY A 118 -2.28 9.80 7.14
N THR A 119 -1.17 9.74 7.87
CA THR A 119 0.14 9.34 7.32
C THR A 119 0.87 8.32 8.19
N ASN A 120 1.66 7.44 7.59
CA ASN A 120 2.51 6.48 8.31
C ASN A 120 1.73 5.55 9.26
N ASN A 121 0.45 5.31 9.00
CA ASN A 121 -0.38 4.44 9.84
C ASN A 121 -0.34 2.99 9.34
N SER A 122 -0.44 2.03 10.26
CA SER A 122 -0.50 0.60 9.93
C SER A 122 -1.64 -0.11 10.67
N GLY A 123 -2.26 -1.08 10.01
CA GLY A 123 -3.39 -1.82 10.55
C GLY A 123 -4.72 -1.29 10.03
N PHE A 124 -5.68 -1.05 10.92
CA PHE A 124 -7.08 -0.85 10.55
C PHE A 124 -7.67 0.41 11.18
N PHE A 125 -8.24 1.27 10.35
CA PHE A 125 -9.05 2.42 10.78
C PHE A 125 -8.35 3.40 11.74
N ASN A 126 -7.02 3.50 11.68
CA ASN A 126 -6.30 4.50 12.47
C ASN A 126 -6.43 5.89 11.83
N THR A 127 -6.48 6.93 12.65
CA THR A 127 -6.56 8.33 12.23
C THR A 127 -5.40 9.12 12.86
N GLY A 128 -4.67 9.89 12.05
CA GLY A 128 -3.53 10.70 12.49
C GLY A 128 -2.21 10.25 11.89
N VAL A 129 -1.13 10.23 12.67
CA VAL A 129 0.24 10.03 12.14
C VAL A 129 0.97 8.91 12.88
N GLY A 130 1.58 7.97 12.16
CA GLY A 130 2.52 7.02 12.77
C GLY A 130 1.87 6.01 13.72
N SER A 131 0.55 5.80 13.65
CA SER A 131 -0.18 4.93 14.57
C SER A 131 -0.31 3.51 14.02
N SER A 132 -0.27 2.51 14.91
CA SER A 132 -0.35 1.08 14.58
C SER A 132 -1.44 0.37 15.39
N GLY A 133 -2.18 -0.53 14.75
CA GLY A 133 -3.21 -1.35 15.40
C GLY A 133 -4.61 -1.05 14.87
N PHE A 134 -5.59 -0.86 15.76
CA PHE A 134 -7.00 -0.73 15.38
C PHE A 134 -7.64 0.51 16.00
N GLN A 135 -8.23 1.37 15.16
CA GLN A 135 -9.01 2.54 15.57
C GLN A 135 -8.28 3.51 16.51
N ASN A 136 -6.95 3.64 16.41
CA ASN A 136 -6.24 4.66 17.16
C ASN A 136 -6.45 6.04 16.52
N GLY A 137 -6.73 7.05 17.32
CA GLY A 137 -6.70 8.46 16.93
C GLY A 137 -5.46 9.16 17.49
N GLY A 138 -4.90 10.09 16.74
CA GLY A 138 -3.72 10.88 17.17
C GLY A 138 -2.40 10.35 16.60
N SER A 139 -1.29 10.58 17.32
CA SER A 139 0.05 10.41 16.77
C SER A 139 0.90 9.40 17.52
N ASN A 140 1.57 8.50 16.80
CA ASN A 140 2.49 7.49 17.34
C ASN A 140 1.84 6.57 18.38
N ASN A 141 0.56 6.27 18.20
CA ASN A 141 -0.17 5.38 19.11
C ASN A 141 -0.05 3.92 18.65
N SER A 142 0.03 3.00 19.60
CA SER A 142 0.05 1.57 19.35
C SER A 142 -1.07 0.87 20.14
N GLY A 143 -1.77 -0.06 19.51
CA GLY A 143 -2.80 -0.87 20.16
C GLY A 143 -4.20 -0.58 19.66
N LEU A 144 -5.15 -0.35 20.57
CA LEU A 144 -6.57 -0.37 20.27
C LEU A 144 -7.25 0.87 20.83
N GLN A 145 -7.98 1.60 19.99
CA GLN A 145 -8.92 2.65 20.40
C GLN A 145 -8.31 3.75 21.30
N ASN A 146 -7.01 4.04 21.19
CA ASN A 146 -6.45 5.24 21.83
C ASN A 146 -7.12 6.49 21.21
N ALA A 147 -7.57 7.44 22.04
CA ALA A 147 -8.47 8.50 21.60
C ALA A 147 -7.79 9.57 20.72
N VAL A 148 -8.56 10.33 19.96
CA VAL A 148 -8.05 11.47 19.17
C VAL A 148 -7.34 12.48 20.08
N GLY A 149 -6.20 13.00 19.61
CA GLY A 149 -5.33 13.89 20.39
C GLY A 149 -4.37 13.15 21.31
N THR A 150 -4.47 11.82 21.40
CA THR A 150 -3.52 11.01 22.13
C THR A 150 -2.19 10.95 21.38
N VAL A 151 -1.08 11.08 22.10
CA VAL A 151 0.27 11.07 21.51
C VAL A 151 1.17 10.12 22.26
N ILE A 152 1.80 9.18 21.55
CA ILE A 152 2.72 8.19 22.13
C ILE A 152 2.01 7.33 23.19
N ALA A 153 0.80 6.85 22.89
CA ALA A 153 0.13 5.88 23.75
C ALA A 153 0.36 4.45 23.29
N ALA A 154 0.38 3.52 24.23
CA ALA A 154 0.42 2.10 23.96
C ALA A 154 -0.65 1.36 24.77
N GLY A 155 -1.44 0.51 24.12
CA GLY A 155 -2.43 -0.34 24.79
C GLY A 155 -3.86 -0.02 24.36
N PHE A 156 -4.80 -0.03 25.30
CA PHE A 156 -6.23 0.01 25.02
C PHE A 156 -6.87 1.28 25.59
N GLY A 157 -7.54 2.06 24.75
CA GLY A 157 -8.46 3.11 25.21
C GLY A 157 -7.81 4.25 25.98
N ASN A 158 -6.51 4.52 25.79
CA ASN A 158 -5.87 5.61 26.51
C ASN A 158 -6.23 6.97 25.90
N THR A 159 -6.20 8.01 26.74
CA THR A 159 -6.38 9.42 26.37
C THR A 159 -5.19 10.23 26.92
N GLY A 160 -4.76 11.26 26.20
CA GLY A 160 -3.67 12.14 26.63
C GLY A 160 -2.29 11.76 26.06
N ALA A 161 -1.19 12.00 26.76
CA ALA A 161 0.15 11.85 26.19
C ALA A 161 1.01 10.85 26.96
N GLN A 162 1.79 10.03 26.25
CA GLN A 162 2.75 9.10 26.85
C GLN A 162 2.09 8.13 27.85
N THR A 163 0.90 7.64 27.50
CA THR A 163 0.12 6.75 28.36
C THR A 163 0.25 5.29 27.93
N VAL A 164 0.56 4.39 28.86
CA VAL A 164 0.77 2.97 28.58
C VAL A 164 -0.14 2.10 29.42
N GLY A 165 -0.92 1.24 28.77
CA GLY A 165 -1.79 0.26 29.41
C GLY A 165 -3.25 0.44 29.02
N ILE A 166 -4.15 0.44 29.99
CA ILE A 166 -5.60 0.33 29.76
C ILE A 166 -6.31 1.55 30.33
N ALA A 167 -7.02 2.29 29.48
CA ALA A 167 -7.92 3.37 29.87
C ALA A 167 -7.28 4.40 30.80
N ASN A 168 -5.98 4.69 30.62
CA ASN A 168 -5.35 5.79 31.34
C ASN A 168 -5.71 7.11 30.67
N SER A 169 -5.82 8.17 31.48
CA SER A 169 -6.08 9.53 31.04
C SER A 169 -5.04 10.50 31.60
N GLY A 170 -4.56 11.45 30.81
CA GLY A 170 -3.58 12.45 31.25
C GLY A 170 -2.20 12.21 30.66
N VAL A 171 -1.13 12.40 31.44
CA VAL A 171 0.24 12.42 30.91
C VAL A 171 1.15 11.48 31.68
N LEU A 172 1.97 10.70 30.96
CA LEU A 172 3.00 9.85 31.56
C LEU A 172 2.45 8.81 32.56
N ASN A 173 1.23 8.31 32.30
CA ASN A 173 0.60 7.30 33.14
C ASN A 173 0.85 5.90 32.63
N SER A 174 1.10 4.95 33.54
CA SER A 174 1.29 3.54 33.23
C SER A 174 0.40 2.63 34.10
N GLY A 175 -0.14 1.57 33.51
CA GLY A 175 -1.01 0.62 34.20
C GLY A 175 -2.46 0.74 33.74
N PHE A 176 -3.42 0.82 34.66
CA PHE A 176 -4.84 0.84 34.31
C PHE A 176 -5.67 1.87 35.06
N PHE A 177 -6.57 2.54 34.34
CA PHE A 177 -7.54 3.47 34.91
C PHE A 177 -6.91 4.60 35.75
N ASN A 178 -5.67 5.02 35.45
CA ASN A 178 -5.07 6.17 36.12
C ASN A 178 -5.49 7.48 35.42
N SER A 179 -5.77 8.52 36.20
CA SER A 179 -5.94 9.90 35.72
C SER A 179 -4.90 10.82 36.35
N GLY A 180 -4.46 11.86 35.63
CA GLY A 180 -3.49 12.83 36.15
C GLY A 180 -2.13 12.72 35.47
N VAL A 181 -1.05 13.03 36.18
CA VAL A 181 0.31 13.09 35.64
C VAL A 181 1.25 12.18 36.40
N HIS A 182 2.05 11.37 35.69
CA HIS A 182 3.10 10.51 36.24
C HIS A 182 2.60 9.46 37.26
N ASN A 183 1.50 8.80 36.94
CA ASN A 183 0.99 7.71 37.78
C ASN A 183 1.42 6.34 37.29
N SER A 184 1.57 5.41 38.23
CA SER A 184 1.83 3.99 37.94
C SER A 184 0.94 3.08 38.80
N GLY A 185 0.46 1.98 38.23
CA GLY A 185 -0.41 1.03 38.93
C GLY A 185 -1.86 1.17 38.48
N GLY A 186 -2.79 1.23 39.44
CA GLY A 186 -4.22 1.15 39.17
C GLY A 186 -5.06 2.20 39.89
N PHE A 187 -6.02 2.81 39.18
CA PHE A 187 -7.04 3.69 39.77
C PHE A 187 -6.48 4.92 40.53
N ASN A 188 -5.27 5.39 40.21
CA ASN A 188 -4.75 6.60 40.82
C ASN A 188 -5.33 7.83 40.13
N SER A 189 -5.77 8.84 40.89
CA SER A 189 -6.44 10.02 40.37
C SER A 189 -5.67 11.33 40.55
N GLU A 190 -4.66 11.32 41.40
CA GLU A 190 -3.80 12.49 41.68
C GLU A 190 -2.55 12.51 40.79
N ASN A 191 -1.51 13.27 41.13
CA ASN A 191 -0.25 13.30 40.38
C ASN A 191 0.86 12.57 41.15
N GLN A 192 1.79 11.97 40.41
CA GLN A 192 3.00 11.33 40.96
C GLN A 192 2.69 10.20 41.94
N ARG A 193 1.63 9.45 41.68
CA ARG A 193 1.21 8.32 42.52
C ARG A 193 1.74 6.99 41.98
N SER A 194 1.99 6.08 42.90
CA SER A 194 2.26 4.68 42.58
C SER A 194 1.41 3.77 43.45
N GLY A 195 0.97 2.65 42.90
CA GLY A 195 0.15 1.67 43.61
C GLY A 195 -1.33 1.75 43.21
N PHE A 196 -2.21 1.62 44.20
CA PHE A 196 -3.63 1.38 43.97
C PHE A 196 -4.53 2.36 44.71
N GLY A 197 -5.35 3.09 43.95
CA GLY A 197 -6.45 3.90 44.49
C GLY A 197 -6.03 5.16 45.25
N ASN A 198 -4.90 5.77 44.87
CA ASN A 198 -4.43 7.03 45.46
C ASN A 198 -4.95 8.29 44.74
#